data_AF-A0A7W0XEI7-F1
#
_entry.id   AF-A0A7W0XEI7-F1
#
_cell.length_a   1.000
_cell.length_b   1.000
_cell.length_c   1.000
_cell.angle_alpha   90.00
_cell.angle_beta   90.00
_cell.angle_gamma   90.00
#
_symmetry.space_group_name_H-M   'P 1'
#
loop_
_entity.id
_entity.type
_entity.pdbx_description
1 polymer ?
#
loop_
_entity_poly.entity_id
_entity_poly.type
_entity_poly.pdbx_seq_one_letter_code
_entity_poly.pdbx_strand_id
1 'polypeptide(L)'
;MTTPGIIFRLVTPVLQAALALGLFSAGWLIYRKLPTHVANSTEKRPSDALIQIVMRPTPQKVGIQLDVSVEFYPVDIVAVHHEYFTERRAGKRFDDFLNERMNGRRPVIARLDQSGRALVTVSPGTWWVHAALAGEEDLEWRLPVSVAGPKQTIELTPQNAYTRTRSF
;
A
#
# COMPACT_ATOMS: atom_id res chain seq x y z
N MET A 1 -64.72 -27.17 27.79
CA MET A 1 -63.91 -28.11 26.98
C MET A 1 -63.22 -27.30 25.89
N THR A 2 -61.99 -26.85 26.15
CA THR A 2 -61.20 -26.03 25.23
C THR A 2 -60.29 -26.95 24.42
N THR A 3 -60.53 -27.06 23.11
CA THR A 3 -59.81 -27.91 22.16
C THR A 3 -58.37 -27.42 21.94
N PRO A 4 -57.33 -28.10 22.47
CA PRO A 4 -55.93 -27.67 22.35
C PRO A 4 -55.33 -27.99 20.96
N GLY A 5 -56.02 -28.78 20.12
CA GLY A 5 -55.49 -29.25 18.84
C GLY A 5 -55.49 -28.23 17.69
N ILE A 6 -56.28 -27.15 17.78
CA ILE A 6 -56.40 -26.16 16.70
C ILE A 6 -55.24 -25.14 16.77
N ILE A 7 -54.82 -24.77 17.99
CA ILE A 7 -53.73 -23.81 18.20
C ILE A 7 -52.41 -24.41 17.70
N PHE A 8 -52.10 -25.66 18.04
CA PHE A 8 -50.89 -26.33 17.56
C PHE A 8 -50.85 -26.48 16.03
N ARG A 9 -51.99 -26.78 15.39
CA ARG A 9 -52.08 -26.89 13.92
C ARG A 9 -51.84 -25.56 13.18
N LEU A 10 -52.09 -24.42 13.82
CA LEU A 10 -51.84 -23.10 13.24
C LEU A 10 -50.43 -22.57 13.55
N VAL A 11 -49.83 -22.96 14.68
CA VAL A 11 -48.49 -22.49 15.07
C VAL A 11 -47.40 -23.15 14.23
N THR A 12 -47.53 -24.44 13.90
CA THR A 12 -46.53 -25.16 13.09
C THR A 12 -46.26 -24.52 11.71
N PRO A 13 -47.26 -24.19 10.88
CA PRO A 13 -47.00 -23.55 9.58
C PRO A 13 -46.42 -22.14 9.72
N VAL A 14 -46.83 -21.40 10.75
CA VAL A 14 -46.29 -20.06 11.04
C VAL A 14 -44.81 -20.14 11.40
N LEU A 15 -44.43 -21.12 12.23
CA LEU A 15 -43.05 -21.33 12.62
C LEU A 15 -42.18 -21.76 11.42
N GLN A 16 -42.67 -22.66 10.57
CA GLN A 16 -41.98 -23.05 9.33
C GLN A 16 -41.77 -21.86 8.38
N ALA A 17 -42.81 -21.04 8.18
CA ALA A 17 -42.71 -19.85 7.35
C ALA A 17 -41.70 -18.84 7.91
N ALA A 18 -41.71 -18.62 9.23
CA ALA A 18 -40.76 -17.74 9.90
C ALA A 18 -39.31 -18.24 9.75
N LEU A 19 -39.09 -19.55 9.85
CA LEU A 19 -37.77 -20.16 9.71
C LEU A 19 -37.25 -20.07 8.27
N ALA A 20 -38.12 -20.30 7.29
CA ALA A 20 -37.80 -20.14 5.88
C ALA A 20 -37.47 -18.68 5.54
N LEU A 21 -38.28 -17.71 6.01
CA LEU A 21 -38.01 -16.27 5.87
C LEU A 21 -36.70 -15.84 6.55
N GLY A 22 -36.39 -16.42 7.72
CA GLY A 22 -35.13 -16.20 8.42
C GLY A 22 -33.91 -16.65 7.61
N LEU A 23 -33.96 -17.86 7.04
CA LEU A 23 -32.89 -18.38 6.17
C LEU A 23 -32.73 -17.54 4.90
N PHE A 24 -33.84 -17.15 4.27
CA PHE A 24 -33.82 -16.35 3.05
C PHE A 24 -33.28 -14.94 3.31
N SER A 25 -33.69 -14.31 4.40
CA SER A 25 -33.21 -12.98 4.79
C SER A 25 -31.74 -13.00 5.20
N ALA A 26 -31.27 -14.05 5.88
CA ALA A 26 -29.85 -14.22 6.19
C ALA A 26 -29.00 -14.37 4.93
N GLY A 27 -29.44 -15.21 3.98
CA GLY A 27 -28.80 -15.36 2.67
C GLY A 27 -28.79 -14.04 1.88
N TRP A 28 -29.91 -13.30 1.89
CA TRP A 28 -30.04 -12.00 1.23
C TRP A 28 -29.18 -10.90 1.87
N LEU A 29 -29.04 -10.89 3.20
CA LEU A 29 -28.17 -9.95 3.92
C LEU A 29 -26.70 -10.17 3.59
N ILE A 30 -26.29 -11.43 3.46
CA ILE A 30 -24.94 -11.80 3.03
C ILE A 30 -24.74 -11.38 1.57
N TYR A 31 -25.71 -11.68 0.68
CA TYR A 31 -25.63 -11.31 -0.73
C TYR A 31 -25.60 -9.79 -0.94
N ARG A 32 -26.35 -9.02 -0.15
CA ARG A 32 -26.33 -7.55 -0.13
C ARG A 32 -25.03 -6.98 0.46
N LYS A 33 -24.27 -7.77 1.23
CA LYS A 33 -22.95 -7.40 1.76
C LYS A 33 -21.79 -7.79 0.83
N LEU A 34 -22.04 -8.45 -0.30
CA LEU A 34 -21.06 -8.41 -1.37
C LEU A 34 -21.04 -6.98 -1.94
N PRO A 35 -19.89 -6.28 -1.90
CA PRO A 35 -19.79 -4.95 -2.48
C PRO A 35 -20.03 -5.08 -3.98
N THR A 36 -21.26 -4.80 -4.43
CA THR A 36 -21.51 -4.50 -5.82
C THR A 36 -20.75 -3.22 -6.10
N HIS A 37 -19.74 -3.34 -6.94
CA HIS A 37 -18.98 -2.26 -7.53
C HIS A 37 -19.97 -1.33 -8.25
N VAL A 38 -20.51 -0.33 -7.54
CA VAL A 38 -21.26 0.76 -8.14
C VAL A 38 -20.69 2.04 -7.56
N ALA A 39 -20.14 2.80 -8.50
CA ALA A 39 -19.57 4.12 -8.36
C ALA A 39 -20.44 5.06 -7.52
N ASN A 40 -19.81 6.14 -7.06
CA ASN A 40 -20.33 7.24 -6.24
C ASN A 40 -19.95 7.16 -4.75
N SER A 41 -18.74 6.71 -4.44
CA SER A 41 -17.99 7.43 -3.43
C SER A 41 -17.46 8.68 -4.11
N THR A 42 -18.04 9.84 -3.80
CA THR A 42 -17.35 11.12 -3.91
C THR A 42 -15.95 10.89 -3.37
N GLU A 43 -14.97 10.77 -4.27
CA GLU A 43 -13.56 10.73 -3.91
C GLU A 43 -13.31 12.02 -3.14
N LYS A 44 -13.38 11.91 -1.83
CA LYS A 44 -12.62 12.77 -0.94
C LYS A 44 -11.19 12.47 -1.36
N ARG A 45 -10.67 13.25 -2.33
CA ARG A 45 -9.26 13.19 -2.75
C ARG A 45 -8.49 12.98 -1.46
N PRO A 46 -7.81 11.84 -1.28
CA PRO A 46 -7.03 11.64 -0.09
C PRO A 46 -6.03 12.80 -0.14
N SER A 47 -6.21 13.77 0.75
CA SER A 47 -5.51 15.05 0.70
C SER A 47 -4.03 14.71 0.56
N ASP A 48 -3.41 15.13 -0.54
CA ASP A 48 -2.07 14.67 -0.86
C ASP A 48 -1.16 14.93 0.34
N ALA A 49 -0.40 13.91 0.73
CA ALA A 49 0.50 13.95 1.85
C ALA A 49 1.83 14.55 1.41
N LEU A 50 2.29 15.59 2.12
CA LEU A 50 3.59 16.18 1.88
C LEU A 50 4.67 15.37 2.60
N ILE A 51 5.47 14.65 1.84
CA ILE A 51 6.64 13.95 2.35
C ILE A 51 7.85 14.86 2.26
N GLN A 52 8.52 15.06 3.40
CA GLN A 52 9.79 15.74 3.49
C GLN A 52 10.90 14.71 3.66
N ILE A 53 11.76 14.56 2.66
CA ILE A 53 12.97 13.74 2.76
C ILE A 53 14.09 14.62 3.29
N VAL A 54 14.81 14.11 4.28
CA VAL A 54 15.99 14.77 4.85
C VAL A 54 17.15 13.78 4.88
N MET A 55 18.20 14.10 4.12
CA MET A 55 19.50 13.47 4.23
C MET A 55 20.41 14.41 5.01
N ARG A 56 20.93 13.96 6.16
CA ARG A 56 21.91 14.76 6.91
C ARG A 56 23.29 14.57 6.27
N PRO A 57 23.94 15.65 5.77
CA PRO A 57 25.29 15.52 5.23
C PRO A 57 26.24 15.09 6.35
N THR A 58 27.02 14.05 6.08
CA THR A 58 28.08 13.60 6.98
C THR A 58 29.18 14.69 6.99
N PRO A 59 29.70 15.09 8.16
CA PRO A 59 30.58 16.28 8.30
C PRO A 59 31.88 16.25 7.48
N GLN A 60 32.23 15.14 6.83
CA GLN A 60 33.42 15.00 5.99
C GLN A 60 33.23 15.38 4.51
N LYS A 61 32.00 15.60 4.03
CA LYS A 61 31.72 15.85 2.60
C LYS A 61 30.99 17.18 2.38
N VAL A 62 31.58 18.26 2.88
CA VAL A 62 31.14 19.64 2.57
C VAL A 62 31.69 20.00 1.18
N GLY A 63 30.85 19.91 0.14
CA GLY A 63 31.22 20.34 -1.22
C GLY A 63 30.86 19.38 -2.37
N ILE A 64 30.34 18.18 -2.08
CA ILE A 64 29.83 17.30 -3.12
C ILE A 64 28.38 17.70 -3.42
N GLN A 65 28.09 17.97 -4.69
CA GLN A 65 26.74 18.24 -5.17
C GLN A 65 25.89 16.97 -4.91
N LEU A 66 25.05 16.98 -3.87
CA LEU A 66 24.13 15.88 -3.54
C LEU A 66 23.00 15.82 -4.58
N ASP A 67 23.28 15.37 -5.80
CA ASP A 67 22.24 15.03 -6.78
C ASP A 67 21.79 13.59 -6.56
N VAL A 68 20.97 13.38 -5.52
CA VAL A 68 20.40 12.08 -5.20
C VAL A 68 18.96 12.05 -5.67
N SER A 69 18.69 11.15 -6.61
CA SER A 69 17.34 10.82 -7.07
C SER A 69 16.69 9.85 -6.08
N VAL A 70 15.53 10.24 -5.57
CA VAL A 70 14.69 9.43 -4.69
C VAL A 70 13.44 9.05 -5.47
N GLU A 71 13.25 7.76 -5.66
CA GLU A 71 12.12 7.19 -6.38
C GLU A 71 11.11 6.59 -5.40
N PHE A 72 9.85 6.95 -5.57
CA PHE A 72 8.73 6.51 -4.76
C PHE A 72 7.83 5.62 -5.60
N TYR A 73 7.75 4.35 -5.23
CA TYR A 73 6.87 3.39 -5.86
C TYR A 73 5.61 3.22 -5.00
N PRO A 74 4.39 3.37 -5.54
CA PRO A 74 3.12 3.18 -4.83
C PRO A 74 2.81 1.70 -4.53
N VAL A 75 3.82 0.91 -4.22
CA VAL A 75 3.75 -0.52 -3.89
C VAL A 75 4.85 -0.86 -2.90
N ASP A 76 4.66 -1.90 -2.10
CA ASP A 76 5.74 -2.49 -1.30
C ASP A 76 6.52 -3.49 -2.15
N ILE A 77 7.70 -3.09 -2.63
CA ILE A 77 8.53 -3.93 -3.51
C ILE A 77 8.97 -5.21 -2.78
N VAL A 78 9.14 -5.21 -1.46
CA VAL A 78 9.56 -6.41 -0.70
C VAL A 78 8.42 -7.42 -0.66
N ALA A 79 7.19 -6.96 -0.39
CA ALA A 79 6.01 -7.81 -0.44
C ALA A 79 5.76 -8.35 -1.85
N VAL A 80 5.87 -7.48 -2.86
CA VAL A 80 5.72 -7.84 -4.29
C VAL A 80 6.78 -8.86 -4.72
N HIS A 81 8.03 -8.70 -4.28
CA HIS A 81 9.10 -9.64 -4.53
C HIS A 81 8.84 -10.97 -3.85
N HIS A 82 8.46 -10.97 -2.58
CA HIS A 82 8.11 -12.21 -1.88
C HIS A 82 6.97 -12.95 -2.58
N GLU A 83 5.93 -12.24 -3.02
CA GLU A 83 4.82 -12.81 -3.78
C GLU A 83 5.25 -13.39 -5.12
N TYR A 84 6.10 -12.68 -5.87
CA TYR A 84 6.66 -13.16 -7.13
C TYR A 84 7.49 -14.44 -6.95
N PHE A 85 8.26 -14.56 -5.87
CA PHE A 85 9.06 -15.75 -5.60
C PHE A 85 8.26 -16.92 -5.03
N THR A 86 7.14 -16.66 -4.36
CA THR A 86 6.27 -17.69 -3.76
C THR A 86 5.23 -18.22 -4.75
N GLU A 87 4.71 -17.36 -5.64
CA GLU A 87 3.82 -17.79 -6.71
C GLU A 87 4.63 -18.25 -7.94
N ARG A 88 4.59 -19.56 -8.25
CA ARG A 88 5.15 -20.10 -9.50
C ARG A 88 4.41 -19.53 -10.71
N ARG A 89 4.90 -18.42 -11.27
CA ARG A 89 4.47 -17.88 -12.57
C ARG A 89 5.57 -18.12 -13.61
N ALA A 90 5.48 -19.22 -14.34
CA ALA A 90 6.47 -19.55 -15.37
C ALA A 90 6.51 -18.47 -16.46
N GLY A 91 7.70 -17.95 -16.75
CA GLY A 91 7.95 -17.06 -17.90
C GLY A 91 7.64 -15.57 -17.70
N LYS A 92 7.18 -15.14 -16.53
CA LYS A 92 6.92 -13.71 -16.24
C LYS A 92 8.14 -13.08 -15.58
N ARG A 93 8.60 -11.91 -16.01
CA ARG A 93 9.71 -11.21 -15.35
C ARG A 93 9.19 -10.44 -14.13
N PHE A 94 10.07 -10.18 -13.17
CA PHE A 94 9.74 -9.35 -12.01
C PHE A 94 9.27 -7.95 -12.43
N ASP A 95 9.90 -7.37 -13.45
CA ASP A 95 9.53 -6.05 -13.99
C ASP A 95 8.08 -6.04 -14.52
N ASP A 96 7.65 -7.12 -15.18
CA ASP A 96 6.27 -7.27 -15.68
C ASP A 96 5.27 -7.38 -14.52
N PHE A 97 5.65 -8.12 -13.45
CA PHE A 97 4.85 -8.24 -12.25
C PHE A 97 4.73 -6.91 -11.48
N LEU A 98 5.84 -6.16 -11.40
CA LEU A 98 5.86 -4.84 -10.80
C LEU A 98 5.00 -3.87 -11.60
N ASN A 99 5.11 -3.86 -12.93
CA ASN A 99 4.30 -3.01 -13.80
C ASN A 99 2.80 -3.28 -13.66
N GLU A 100 2.39 -4.55 -13.55
CA GLU A 100 1.01 -4.90 -13.24
C GLU A 100 0.58 -4.37 -11.87
N ARG A 101 1.42 -4.52 -10.85
CA ARG A 101 1.12 -4.02 -9.50
C ARG A 101 1.04 -2.51 -9.41
N MET A 102 1.82 -1.82 -10.22
CA MET A 102 1.77 -0.37 -10.38
C MET A 102 0.48 0.09 -11.08
N ASN A 103 -0.30 -0.81 -11.70
CA ASN A 103 -1.56 -0.50 -12.40
C ASN A 103 -1.42 0.68 -13.39
N GLY A 104 -0.29 0.76 -14.12
CA GLY A 104 0.01 1.86 -15.04
C GLY A 104 0.44 3.18 -14.38
N ARG A 105 0.59 3.23 -13.05
CA ARG A 105 1.15 4.38 -12.33
C ARG A 105 2.66 4.43 -12.53
N ARG A 106 3.20 5.63 -12.65
CA ARG A 106 4.65 5.87 -12.71
C ARG A 106 5.20 6.11 -11.30
N PRO A 107 6.45 5.74 -11.02
CA PRO A 107 7.10 6.15 -9.79
C PRO A 107 7.17 7.67 -9.70
N VAL A 108 7.02 8.19 -8.49
CA VAL A 108 7.19 9.62 -8.22
C VAL A 108 8.66 9.86 -7.93
N ILE A 109 9.29 10.73 -8.71
CA ILE A 109 10.73 11.02 -8.61
C ILE A 109 10.90 12.36 -7.89
N ALA A 110 11.70 12.37 -6.84
CA ALA A 110 12.09 13.56 -6.10
C ALA A 110 13.61 13.69 -6.11
N ARG A 111 14.14 14.90 -6.26
CA ARG A 111 15.58 15.15 -6.18
C ARG A 111 15.91 15.91 -4.91
N LEU A 112 16.94 15.45 -4.22
CA LEU A 112 17.50 16.14 -3.07
C LEU A 112 18.17 17.44 -3.50
N ASP A 113 17.89 18.52 -2.78
CA ASP A 113 18.50 19.82 -2.99
C ASP A 113 19.92 19.87 -2.37
N GLN A 114 20.61 20.99 -2.55
CA GLN A 114 21.96 21.20 -2.00
C GLN A 114 22.02 21.13 -0.46
N SER A 115 20.88 21.23 0.22
CA SER A 115 20.76 21.08 1.67
C SER A 115 20.45 19.63 2.10
N GLY A 116 20.40 18.70 1.14
CA GLY A 116 20.03 17.31 1.38
C GLY A 116 18.54 17.17 1.69
N ARG A 117 17.68 18.04 1.17
CA ARG A 117 16.23 18.00 1.40
C ARG A 117 15.46 17.83 0.10
N ALA A 118 14.39 17.05 0.14
CA ALA A 118 13.44 16.98 -0.94
C ALA A 118 12.02 17.05 -0.39
N LEU A 119 11.14 17.71 -1.12
CA LEU A 119 9.71 17.74 -0.82
C LEU A 119 8.97 17.06 -1.97
N VAL A 120 8.18 16.06 -1.64
CA VAL A 120 7.38 15.31 -2.62
C VAL A 120 5.96 15.14 -2.09
N THR A 121 5.01 15.34 -2.98
CA THR A 121 3.59 15.22 -2.69
C THR A 121 3.12 13.87 -3.20
N VAL A 122 2.64 13.00 -2.30
CA VAL A 122 2.19 11.65 -2.66
C VAL A 122 0.84 11.35 -2.04
N SER A 123 0.07 10.45 -2.66
CA SER A 123 -1.18 9.99 -2.06
C SER A 123 -0.92 9.15 -0.81
N PRO A 124 -1.74 9.25 0.24
CA PRO A 124 -1.73 8.33 1.37
C PRO A 124 -1.74 6.85 0.93
N GLY A 125 -0.96 6.00 1.59
CA GLY A 125 -0.82 4.58 1.24
C GLY A 125 0.55 4.01 1.58
N THR A 126 0.79 2.78 1.14
CA THR A 126 2.09 2.12 1.27
C THR A 126 2.96 2.46 0.07
N TRP A 127 4.16 2.95 0.35
CA TRP A 127 5.15 3.34 -0.63
C TRP A 127 6.45 2.62 -0.39
N TRP A 128 7.17 2.32 -1.46
CA TRP A 128 8.55 1.88 -1.40
C TRP A 128 9.45 3.01 -1.87
N VAL A 129 10.41 3.37 -1.02
CA VAL A 129 11.37 4.42 -1.28
C VAL A 129 12.69 3.80 -1.68
N HIS A 130 13.13 4.16 -2.88
CA HIS A 130 14.44 3.80 -3.41
C HIS A 130 15.26 5.07 -3.59
N ALA A 131 16.47 5.10 -3.04
CA ALA A 131 17.42 6.17 -3.31
C ALA A 131 18.82 5.59 -3.43
N ALA A 132 19.64 6.16 -4.31
CA ALA A 132 21.03 5.75 -4.48
C ALA A 132 21.94 6.98 -4.46
N LEU A 133 22.97 6.94 -3.61
CA LEU A 133 24.02 7.94 -3.56
C LEU A 133 25.32 7.28 -4.00
N ALA A 134 25.80 7.70 -5.18
CA ALA A 134 27.11 7.29 -5.69
C ALA A 134 28.21 8.01 -4.91
N GLY A 135 29.20 7.27 -4.43
CA GLY A 135 30.26 7.80 -3.58
C GLY A 135 31.51 6.93 -3.59
N GLU A 136 32.29 7.03 -2.51
CA GLU A 136 33.39 6.10 -2.22
C GLU A 136 32.84 4.71 -1.86
N GLU A 137 31.70 4.71 -1.17
CA GLU A 137 30.81 3.57 -1.02
C GLU A 137 29.47 3.96 -1.66
N ASP A 138 28.94 3.08 -2.51
CA ASP A 138 27.61 3.27 -3.10
C ASP A 138 26.58 2.96 -2.00
N LEU A 139 25.87 4.00 -1.54
CA LEU A 139 24.83 3.87 -0.53
C LEU A 139 23.48 3.73 -1.23
N GLU A 140 22.72 2.71 -0.85
CA GLU A 140 21.40 2.43 -1.41
C GLU A 140 20.34 2.33 -0.31
N TRP A 141 19.31 3.16 -0.37
CA TRP A 141 18.16 3.10 0.53
C TRP A 141 17.03 2.32 -0.12
N ARG A 142 16.44 1.41 0.67
CA ARG A 142 15.40 0.47 0.26
C ARG A 142 14.41 0.32 1.41
N LEU A 143 13.47 1.27 1.52
CA LEU A 143 12.66 1.46 2.71
C LEU A 143 11.16 1.37 2.39
N PRO A 144 10.39 0.52 3.10
CA PRO A 144 8.94 0.57 3.05
C PRO A 144 8.45 1.73 3.94
N VAL A 145 7.55 2.55 3.40
CA VAL A 145 7.02 3.74 4.07
C VAL A 145 5.50 3.70 4.01
N SER A 146 4.87 3.74 5.17
CA SER A 146 3.43 3.94 5.28
C SER A 146 3.14 5.43 5.45
N VAL A 147 2.44 5.99 4.46
CA VAL A 147 2.09 7.41 4.39
C VAL A 147 0.70 7.59 4.97
N ALA A 148 0.66 7.97 6.24
CA ALA A 148 -0.56 8.22 6.99
C ALA A 148 -0.54 9.66 7.55
N GLY A 149 -1.33 10.55 6.96
CA GLY A 149 -1.49 11.93 7.41
C GLY A 149 -1.01 12.98 6.40
N PRO A 150 -1.14 14.28 6.74
CA PRO A 150 -0.90 15.39 5.80
C PRO A 150 0.58 15.73 5.61
N LYS A 151 1.45 15.38 6.57
CA LYS A 151 2.89 15.62 6.49
C LYS A 151 3.66 14.50 7.18
N GLN A 152 4.71 14.01 6.52
CA GLN A 152 5.61 13.01 7.09
C GLN A 152 7.06 13.31 6.70
N THR A 153 7.99 13.02 7.60
CA THR A 153 9.43 13.19 7.33
C THR A 153 10.09 11.82 7.22
N ILE A 154 10.86 11.60 6.16
CA ILE A 154 11.67 10.40 5.95
C ILE A 154 13.14 10.80 6.05
N GLU A 155 13.86 10.21 6.99
CA GLU A 155 15.30 10.46 7.13
C GLU A 155 16.09 9.39 6.38
N LEU A 156 16.94 9.83 5.44
CA LEU A 156 17.92 8.96 4.77
C LEU A 156 19.26 9.11 5.49
N THR A 157 19.69 8.06 6.18
CA THR A 157 20.90 8.05 6.98
C THR A 157 21.83 6.92 6.55
N PRO A 158 23.15 7.01 6.79
CA PRO A 158 24.04 5.89 6.47
C PRO A 158 23.68 4.60 7.24
N GLN A 159 23.02 4.72 8.39
CA GLN A 159 22.63 3.57 9.21
C GLN A 159 21.42 2.80 8.66
N ASN A 160 20.57 3.45 7.85
CA ASN A 160 19.46 2.80 7.15
C ASN A 160 19.74 2.59 5.65
N ALA A 161 20.97 2.84 5.22
CA ALA A 161 21.47 2.55 3.90
C ALA A 161 22.05 1.13 3.85
N TYR A 162 21.87 0.46 2.71
CA TYR A 162 22.66 -0.69 2.32
C TYR A 162 23.95 -0.18 1.69
N THR A 163 25.08 -0.52 2.30
CA THR A 163 26.39 -0.27 1.70
C THR A 163 26.67 -1.32 0.63
N ARG A 164 26.88 -0.89 -0.61
CA ARG A 164 27.36 -1.76 -1.68
C ARG A 164 28.84 -1.46 -1.92
N THR A 165 29.70 -2.37 -1.48
CA THR A 165 31.12 -2.32 -1.84
C THR A 165 31.25 -2.67 -3.32
N ARG A 166 31.87 -1.79 -4.13
CA ARG A 166 32.29 -2.16 -5.48
C ARG A 166 33.32 -3.27 -5.37
N SER A 167 32.94 -4.49 -5.75
CA SER A 167 33.93 -5.51 -6.08
C SER A 167 34.56 -5.12 -7.41
N PHE A 168 35.84 -4.74 -7.37
CA PHE A 168 36.69 -4.47 -8.54
C PHE A 168 37.02 -5.76 -9.29
#